data_AF-A0A3C1D983-F1
#
_entry.id   AF-A0A3C1D983-F1
#
_cell.length_a   1.000
_cell.length_b   1.000
_cell.length_c   1.000
_cell.angle_alpha   90.00
_cell.angle_beta   90.00
_cell.angle_gamma   90.00
#
_symmetry.space_group_name_H-M   'P 1'
#
loop_
_entity.id
_entity.type
_entity.pdbx_description
1 polymer ?
#
loop_
_entity_poly.entity_id
_entity_poly.type
_entity_poly.pdbx_seq_one_letter_code
_entity_poly.pdbx_strand_id
1 'polypeptide(L)'
;MIRWGKTNAGDVSRRRFLTVAAVAGGTMALSGCAWTPRNATEQHSGASSSQASAESSASSGRMSEMAAAPAVNDGLALIRGGSFTMGSPADEPWRSDDEVAHDVTINDFFLDPMEVSQIKYNALMGRGGGLDGVPVTDVTWYDAIAYCNALSAEAGLAPAYGINGQVVSWDLAANGYRLPTEAEWE
;
A
#
# COMPACT_ATOMS: atom_id res chain seq x y z
N MET A 1 3.72 11.12 -18.37
CA MET A 1 2.50 10.30 -18.43
C MET A 1 2.41 9.50 -17.14
N ILE A 2 1.44 9.78 -16.26
CA ILE A 2 1.25 8.99 -15.04
C ILE A 2 0.18 7.95 -15.34
N ARG A 3 0.55 6.68 -15.18
CA ARG A 3 -0.36 5.54 -15.09
C ARG A 3 0.01 4.83 -13.79
N TRP A 4 -0.94 4.21 -13.12
CA TRP A 4 -0.66 3.53 -11.87
C TRP A 4 -1.24 2.13 -11.87
N GLY A 5 -0.64 1.28 -11.05
CA GLY A 5 -1.03 -0.11 -10.91
C GLY A 5 -0.82 -0.66 -9.51
N LYS A 6 -1.41 -1.83 -9.25
CA LYS A 6 -1.21 -2.62 -8.03
C LYS A 6 -0.75 -4.03 -8.41
N THR A 7 0.12 -4.59 -7.59
CA THR A 7 0.48 -6.01 -7.63
C THR A 7 -0.67 -6.85 -7.09
N ASN A 8 -0.90 -8.02 -7.70
CA ASN A 8 -1.92 -8.94 -7.24
C ASN A 8 -1.56 -9.45 -5.83
N ALA A 9 -2.50 -9.34 -4.87
CA ALA A 9 -2.25 -9.60 -3.44
C ALA A 9 -1.74 -11.03 -3.13
N GLY A 10 -1.85 -11.96 -4.10
CA GLY A 10 -1.40 -13.35 -3.96
C GLY A 10 0.11 -13.58 -3.97
N ASP A 11 0.92 -12.61 -4.43
CA ASP A 11 2.38 -12.81 -4.61
C ASP A 11 3.22 -12.46 -3.36
N VAL A 12 2.66 -11.65 -2.45
CA VAL A 12 3.38 -11.10 -1.28
C VAL A 12 3.66 -12.16 -0.18
N SER A 13 3.04 -13.34 -0.24
CA SER A 13 2.99 -14.31 0.88
C SER A 13 4.28 -15.14 1.11
N ARG A 14 5.38 -14.90 0.38
CA ARG A 14 6.54 -15.83 0.40
C ARG A 14 7.78 -15.40 1.19
N ARG A 15 7.81 -14.27 1.90
CA ARG A 15 9.00 -13.89 2.68
C ARG A 15 8.68 -13.68 4.17
N ARG A 16 8.61 -14.79 4.90
CA ARG A 16 8.63 -14.80 6.37
C ARG A 16 10.05 -14.47 6.85
N PHE A 17 10.31 -13.23 7.20
CA PHE A 17 11.47 -12.90 8.03
C PHE A 17 11.11 -13.16 9.50
N LEU A 18 11.79 -14.14 10.09
CA LEU A 18 11.75 -14.41 11.53
C LEU A 18 12.47 -13.28 12.26
N THR A 19 11.72 -12.41 12.95
CA THR A 19 12.31 -11.45 13.89
C THR A 19 12.69 -12.19 15.18
N VAL A 20 13.99 -12.28 15.47
CA VAL A 20 14.48 -12.71 16.78
C VAL A 20 14.36 -11.50 17.73
N ALA A 21 13.43 -11.56 18.66
CA ALA A 21 13.34 -10.60 19.76
C ALA A 21 14.42 -10.92 20.80
N ALA A 22 15.38 -10.00 20.99
CA ALA A 22 16.31 -10.04 22.11
C ALA A 22 15.60 -9.50 23.36
N VAL A 23 15.32 -10.37 24.33
CA VAL A 23 14.87 -10.00 25.67
C VAL A 23 16.11 -9.60 26.49
N ALA A 24 16.29 -8.31 26.75
CA ALA A 24 17.25 -7.83 27.74
C ALA A 24 16.51 -7.54 29.04
N GLY A 25 16.71 -8.42 30.04
CA GLY A 25 16.27 -8.21 31.40
C GLY A 25 17.13 -7.18 32.12
N GLY A 26 16.52 -6.46 33.06
CA GLY A 26 17.21 -5.53 33.94
C GLY A 26 16.30 -5.09 35.08
N THR A 27 16.29 -5.85 36.18
CA THR A 27 15.71 -5.44 37.45
C THR A 27 16.75 -4.71 38.29
N MET A 28 16.45 -3.50 38.73
CA MET A 28 17.03 -2.95 39.96
C MET A 28 15.98 -2.09 40.66
N ALA A 29 15.54 -2.57 41.82
CA ALA A 29 14.75 -1.84 42.78
C ALA A 29 15.68 -1.10 43.73
N LEU A 30 15.39 0.18 44.03
CA LEU A 30 15.78 0.81 45.28
C LEU A 30 14.68 1.77 45.75
N SER A 31 14.52 1.76 47.08
CA SER A 31 13.41 2.21 47.91
C SER A 31 13.22 3.72 48.08
N GLY A 32 12.00 4.08 48.51
CA GLY A 32 11.67 5.25 49.35
C GLY A 32 11.20 6.47 48.56
N CYS A 33 10.16 7.23 48.93
CA CYS A 33 9.44 7.38 50.19
C CYS A 33 7.95 7.67 49.93
N ALA A 34 7.12 7.32 50.90
CA ALA A 34 5.67 7.54 50.92
C ALA A 34 5.29 9.02 51.06
N TRP A 35 4.22 9.44 50.35
CA TRP A 35 3.39 10.58 50.74
C TRP A 35 1.95 10.34 50.24
N THR A 36 0.99 10.34 51.16
CA THR A 36 -0.46 10.40 50.92
C THR A 36 -1.02 11.43 51.91
N PRO A 37 -2.32 11.84 51.85
CA PRO A 37 -3.28 11.88 50.74
C PRO A 37 -3.95 13.28 50.64
N ARG A 38 -4.79 13.52 49.63
CA ARG A 38 -6.07 14.25 49.84
C ARG A 38 -7.19 13.70 48.96
N ASN A 39 -8.29 13.44 49.65
CA ASN A 39 -9.54 12.85 49.22
C ASN A 39 -10.46 13.96 48.67
N ALA A 40 -11.12 13.72 47.54
CA ALA A 40 -12.31 14.46 47.15
C ALA A 40 -13.24 13.51 46.38
N THR A 41 -14.29 13.15 47.10
CA THR A 41 -15.51 12.45 46.74
C THR A 41 -16.15 13.01 45.47
N GLU A 42 -16.69 12.16 44.61
CA GLU A 42 -18.02 12.39 44.03
C GLU A 42 -18.62 11.08 43.50
N GLN A 43 -19.85 10.82 43.95
CA GLN A 43 -20.71 9.69 43.64
C GLN A 43 -21.75 10.11 42.59
N HIS A 44 -22.14 9.18 41.72
CA HIS A 44 -23.52 8.92 41.26
C HIS A 44 -23.48 7.62 40.42
N SER A 45 -23.94 6.48 40.93
CA SER A 45 -25.33 5.99 40.97
C SER A 45 -25.87 5.55 39.60
N GLY A 46 -26.16 4.24 39.46
CA GLY A 46 -27.20 3.76 38.53
C GLY A 46 -27.01 2.36 37.93
N ALA A 47 -27.77 1.38 38.46
CA ALA A 47 -28.25 0.10 37.87
C ALA A 47 -27.20 -1.00 37.53
N SER A 48 -27.17 -2.19 38.17
CA SER A 48 -28.17 -3.29 38.23
C SER A 48 -28.58 -3.76 36.81
N SER A 49 -28.29 -4.96 36.32
CA SER A 49 -28.46 -6.29 36.91
C SER A 49 -27.88 -7.37 35.98
N SER A 50 -27.44 -8.50 36.59
CA SER A 50 -27.74 -9.91 36.25
C SER A 50 -27.79 -10.34 34.76
N GLN A 51 -27.24 -11.46 34.28
CA GLN A 51 -26.83 -12.74 34.88
C GLN A 51 -26.11 -13.54 33.77
N ALA A 52 -25.19 -14.40 34.18
CA ALA A 52 -24.52 -15.39 33.34
C ALA A 52 -25.46 -16.51 32.87
N SER A 53 -25.19 -17.11 31.70
CA SER A 53 -25.31 -18.55 31.48
C SER A 53 -24.66 -19.01 30.17
N ALA A 54 -23.87 -20.08 30.32
CA ALA A 54 -23.53 -21.13 29.35
C ALA A 54 -22.58 -20.79 28.19
N GLU A 55 -21.27 -20.88 28.47
CA GLU A 55 -20.29 -21.33 27.50
C GLU A 55 -20.50 -22.82 27.20
N SER A 56 -20.83 -23.13 25.94
CA SER A 56 -20.68 -24.46 25.36
C SER A 56 -19.68 -24.37 24.22
N SER A 57 -18.57 -25.07 24.42
CA SER A 57 -17.45 -25.19 23.49
C SER A 57 -17.89 -25.85 22.19
N ALA A 58 -17.49 -25.27 21.06
CA ALA A 58 -17.18 -26.01 19.86
C ALA A 58 -16.17 -25.19 19.04
N SER A 59 -14.89 -25.42 19.33
CA SER A 59 -13.80 -25.15 18.42
C SER A 59 -14.06 -25.95 17.15
N SER A 60 -14.44 -25.27 16.07
CA SER A 60 -14.38 -25.83 14.73
C SER A 60 -13.73 -24.79 13.83
N GLY A 61 -12.46 -25.05 13.52
CA GLY A 61 -11.71 -24.55 12.37
C GLY A 61 -11.93 -23.09 11.98
N ARG A 62 -11.18 -22.17 12.59
CA ARG A 62 -10.77 -20.96 11.89
C ARG A 62 -9.75 -21.37 10.83
N MET A 63 -10.22 -21.88 9.70
CA MET A 63 -9.49 -21.63 8.46
C MET A 63 -9.41 -20.11 8.37
N SER A 64 -8.18 -19.62 8.44
CA SER A 64 -7.89 -18.20 8.33
C SER A 64 -8.38 -17.75 6.97
N GLU A 65 -9.58 -17.18 6.93
CA GLU A 65 -10.07 -16.33 5.86
C GLU A 65 -8.99 -15.26 5.70
N MET A 66 -8.12 -15.47 4.71
CA MET A 66 -7.18 -14.47 4.23
C MET A 66 -8.08 -13.31 3.81
N ALA A 67 -8.19 -12.29 4.66
CA ALA A 67 -9.04 -11.15 4.38
C ALA A 67 -8.64 -10.62 3.01
N ALA A 68 -9.49 -10.87 2.01
CA ALA A 68 -9.33 -10.33 0.69
C ALA A 68 -9.18 -8.82 0.88
N ALA A 69 -8.12 -8.25 0.30
CA ALA A 69 -7.99 -6.80 0.22
C ALA A 69 -9.35 -6.23 -0.22
N PRO A 70 -9.85 -5.15 0.39
CA PRO A 70 -11.16 -4.62 0.04
C PRO A 70 -11.20 -4.46 -1.48
N ALA A 71 -12.23 -5.02 -2.11
CA ALA A 71 -12.43 -4.91 -3.55
C ALA A 71 -12.79 -3.45 -3.85
N VAL A 72 -11.78 -2.59 -3.89
CA VAL A 72 -11.90 -1.22 -4.37
C VAL A 72 -12.19 -1.36 -5.86
N ASN A 73 -13.38 -0.94 -6.28
CA ASN A 73 -13.67 -0.78 -7.70
C ASN A 73 -12.98 0.50 -8.16
N ASP A 74 -11.69 0.39 -8.46
CA ASP A 74 -10.81 1.49 -8.84
C ASP A 74 -10.76 1.71 -10.36
N GLY A 75 -11.57 0.96 -11.13
CA GLY A 75 -11.64 1.08 -12.59
C GLY A 75 -10.38 0.60 -13.32
N LEU A 76 -9.46 -0.09 -12.61
CA LEU A 76 -8.24 -0.61 -13.22
C LEU A 76 -8.52 -1.83 -14.10
N ALA A 77 -7.77 -1.93 -15.19
CA ALA A 77 -7.76 -3.10 -16.04
C ALA A 77 -6.78 -4.15 -15.48
N LEU A 78 -7.22 -5.40 -15.35
CA LEU A 78 -6.32 -6.53 -15.08
C LEU A 78 -5.54 -6.86 -16.34
N ILE A 79 -4.22 -6.69 -16.29
CA ILE A 79 -3.29 -7.14 -17.31
C ILE A 79 -2.74 -8.49 -16.87
N ARG A 80 -2.91 -9.50 -17.71
CA ARG A 80 -2.38 -10.84 -17.44
C ARG A 80 -0.88 -10.84 -17.67
N GLY A 81 -0.16 -11.39 -16.71
CA GLY A 81 1.25 -11.66 -16.82
C GLY A 81 1.55 -12.66 -17.94
N GLY A 82 2.80 -12.64 -18.36
CA GLY A 82 3.27 -13.41 -19.51
C GLY A 82 4.74 -13.17 -19.75
N SER A 83 5.25 -13.77 -20.81
CA SER A 83 6.60 -13.48 -21.30
C SER A 83 6.52 -12.89 -22.69
N PHE A 84 7.32 -11.86 -22.94
CA PHE A 84 7.40 -11.17 -24.22
C PHE A 84 8.83 -10.66 -24.44
N THR A 85 9.15 -10.32 -25.69
CA THR A 85 10.43 -9.70 -26.03
C THR A 85 10.23 -8.18 -25.98
N MET A 86 10.97 -7.52 -25.10
CA MET A 86 10.95 -6.07 -24.88
C MET A 86 12.09 -5.42 -25.66
N GLY A 87 11.85 -4.25 -26.27
CA GLY A 87 12.78 -3.56 -27.16
C GLY A 87 12.68 -3.99 -28.63
N SER A 88 13.58 -3.48 -29.47
CA SER A 88 13.48 -3.57 -30.93
C SER A 88 14.54 -4.47 -31.57
N PRO A 89 14.25 -5.10 -32.73
CA PRO A 89 15.23 -5.83 -33.53
C PRO A 89 16.44 -4.98 -33.91
N ALA A 90 17.60 -5.62 -34.05
CA ALA A 90 18.85 -4.91 -34.32
C ALA A 90 18.88 -4.16 -35.67
N ASP A 91 18.02 -4.56 -36.61
CA ASP A 91 17.92 -4.04 -37.96
C ASP A 91 16.72 -3.07 -38.17
N GLU A 92 15.99 -2.71 -37.11
CA GLU A 92 14.89 -1.74 -37.20
C GLU A 92 15.42 -0.32 -37.50
N PRO A 93 14.93 0.36 -38.55
CA PRO A 93 15.32 1.74 -38.83
C PRO A 93 14.95 2.68 -37.68
N TRP A 94 15.85 3.61 -37.35
CA TRP A 94 15.65 4.63 -36.29
C TRP A 94 15.60 4.10 -34.86
N ARG A 95 15.96 2.83 -34.65
CA ARG A 95 16.22 2.26 -33.33
C ARG A 95 17.36 2.99 -32.62
N SER A 96 17.22 3.17 -31.31
CA SER A 96 18.24 3.70 -30.40
C SER A 96 19.02 2.57 -29.70
N ASP A 97 20.18 2.92 -29.13
CA ASP A 97 21.09 1.94 -28.51
C ASP A 97 20.53 1.25 -27.26
N ASP A 98 19.55 1.88 -26.58
CA ASP A 98 18.88 1.37 -25.38
C ASP A 98 17.69 0.43 -25.67
N GLU A 99 17.33 0.24 -26.94
CA GLU A 99 16.21 -0.61 -27.36
C GLU A 99 16.69 -2.05 -27.67
N VAL A 100 17.65 -2.59 -26.92
CA VAL A 100 18.15 -3.98 -27.14
C VAL A 100 17.06 -4.98 -26.79
N ALA A 101 16.64 -5.77 -27.79
CA ALA A 101 15.68 -6.85 -27.60
C ALA A 101 16.14 -7.85 -26.51
N HIS A 102 15.28 -8.10 -25.53
CA HIS A 102 15.49 -9.11 -24.48
C HIS A 102 14.17 -9.67 -23.96
N ASP A 103 14.20 -10.89 -23.46
CA ASP A 103 13.01 -11.54 -22.92
C ASP A 103 12.71 -11.05 -21.50
N VAL A 104 11.45 -10.66 -21.28
CA VAL A 104 10.94 -10.22 -19.98
C VAL A 104 9.72 -11.06 -19.60
N THR A 105 9.64 -11.44 -18.34
CA THR A 105 8.48 -12.10 -17.74
C THR A 105 7.91 -11.21 -16.65
N ILE A 106 6.62 -10.87 -16.75
CA ILE A 106 5.89 -10.08 -15.76
C ILE A 106 4.73 -10.88 -15.17
N ASN A 107 4.38 -10.60 -13.91
CA ASN A 107 3.22 -11.19 -13.23
C ASN A 107 1.93 -10.44 -13.60
N ASP A 108 0.78 -11.00 -13.21
CA ASP A 108 -0.51 -10.28 -13.29
C ASP A 108 -0.45 -8.97 -12.48
N PHE A 109 -0.92 -7.88 -13.07
CA PHE A 109 -1.00 -6.57 -12.42
C PHE A 109 -2.22 -5.80 -12.91
N PHE A 110 -2.60 -4.77 -12.17
CA PHE A 110 -3.67 -3.86 -12.56
C PHE A 110 -3.06 -2.57 -13.11
N LEU A 111 -3.68 -1.96 -14.13
CA LEU A 111 -3.22 -0.69 -14.71
C LEU A 111 -4.42 0.21 -15.06
N ASP A 112 -4.32 1.51 -14.81
CA ASP A 112 -5.39 2.44 -15.22
C ASP A 112 -5.48 2.46 -16.75
N PRO A 113 -6.65 2.20 -17.36
CA PRO A 113 -6.80 2.26 -18.82
C PRO A 113 -6.52 3.65 -19.41
N MET A 114 -6.57 4.71 -18.62
CA MET A 114 -6.32 6.08 -19.07
C MET A 114 -5.20 6.73 -18.26
N GLU A 115 -4.70 7.85 -18.77
CA GLU A 115 -3.85 8.72 -17.97
C GLU A 115 -4.64 9.38 -16.84
N VAL A 116 -3.92 9.79 -15.80
CA VAL A 116 -4.51 10.58 -14.71
C VAL A 116 -5.04 11.90 -15.24
N SER A 117 -6.34 12.13 -15.12
CA SER A 117 -6.91 13.43 -15.48
C SER A 117 -6.53 14.52 -14.46
N GLN A 118 -6.52 15.77 -14.92
CA GLN A 118 -6.28 16.93 -14.06
C GLN A 118 -7.23 16.96 -12.86
N ILE A 119 -8.52 16.68 -13.08
CA ILE A 119 -9.51 16.66 -11.99
C ILE A 119 -9.17 15.58 -10.95
N LYS A 120 -8.86 14.34 -11.38
CA LYS A 120 -8.51 13.25 -10.44
C LYS A 120 -7.26 13.59 -9.63
N TYR A 121 -6.22 14.09 -10.30
CA TYR A 121 -4.97 14.47 -9.64
C TYR A 121 -5.18 15.61 -8.64
N ASN A 122 -5.82 16.68 -9.10
CA ASN A 122 -5.97 17.91 -8.34
C ASN A 122 -6.87 17.71 -7.11
N ALA A 123 -7.98 16.99 -7.25
CA ALA A 123 -8.88 16.68 -6.14
C ALA A 123 -8.16 15.97 -4.99
N LEU A 124 -7.31 14.99 -5.31
CA LEU A 124 -6.59 14.22 -4.30
C LEU A 124 -5.40 14.98 -3.70
N MET A 125 -4.68 15.73 -4.53
CA MET A 125 -3.49 16.47 -4.11
C MET A 125 -3.81 17.86 -3.52
N GLY A 126 -5.10 18.17 -3.33
CA GLY A 126 -5.55 19.47 -2.81
C GLY A 126 -5.21 20.65 -3.71
N ARG A 127 -5.02 20.41 -5.02
CA ARG A 127 -4.89 21.47 -6.02
C ARG A 127 -6.31 21.82 -6.51
N GLY A 128 -6.62 23.10 -6.66
CA GLY A 128 -7.93 23.53 -7.15
C GLY A 128 -8.05 23.39 -8.67
N GLY A 129 -9.26 23.10 -9.17
CA GLY A 129 -9.58 23.15 -10.59
C GLY A 129 -9.08 21.95 -11.41
N GLY A 130 -9.05 22.11 -12.74
CA GLY A 130 -8.71 21.08 -13.71
C GLY A 130 -9.86 20.77 -14.67
N LEU A 131 -9.52 20.15 -15.80
CA LEU A 131 -10.48 19.71 -16.80
C LEU A 131 -10.66 18.18 -16.75
N ASP A 132 -11.88 17.70 -16.96
CA ASP A 132 -12.15 16.27 -17.06
C ASP A 132 -11.63 15.73 -18.40
N GLY A 133 -11.19 14.48 -18.40
CA GLY A 133 -10.62 13.82 -19.59
C GLY A 133 -9.32 14.43 -20.13
N VAL A 134 -8.77 15.47 -19.49
CA VAL A 134 -7.48 16.07 -19.86
C VAL A 134 -6.41 15.53 -18.94
N PRO A 135 -5.33 14.92 -19.46
CA PRO A 135 -4.23 14.43 -18.64
C PRO A 135 -3.57 15.54 -17.82
N VAL A 136 -3.17 15.22 -16.60
CA VAL A 136 -2.31 16.11 -15.81
C VAL A 136 -0.91 16.14 -16.42
N THR A 137 -0.41 17.35 -16.66
CA THR A 137 0.94 17.61 -17.17
C THR A 137 1.74 18.38 -16.13
N ASP A 138 3.03 18.63 -16.42
CA ASP A 138 3.92 19.45 -15.58
C ASP A 138 4.04 18.92 -14.14
N VAL A 139 4.00 17.60 -14.02
CA VAL A 139 4.19 16.84 -12.78
C VAL A 139 5.59 16.22 -12.80
N THR A 140 6.33 16.42 -11.72
CA THR A 140 7.62 15.76 -11.57
C THR A 140 7.43 14.28 -11.24
N TRP A 141 8.50 13.48 -11.36
CA TRP A 141 8.46 12.10 -10.90
C TRP A 141 8.16 11.99 -9.38
N TYR A 142 8.67 12.94 -8.57
CA TYR A 142 8.37 13.02 -7.14
C TYR A 142 6.89 13.30 -6.86
N ASP A 143 6.27 14.19 -7.64
CA ASP A 143 4.83 14.45 -7.58
C ASP A 143 4.02 13.18 -7.91
N ALA A 144 4.45 12.43 -8.93
CA ALA A 144 3.78 11.21 -9.37
C ALA A 144 3.79 10.11 -8.29
N ILE A 145 4.93 9.85 -7.65
CA ILE A 145 5.02 8.86 -6.58
C ILE A 145 4.28 9.32 -5.31
N ALA A 146 4.26 10.63 -5.03
CA ALA A 146 3.49 11.18 -3.92
C ALA A 146 1.98 10.98 -4.15
N TYR A 147 1.52 11.19 -5.38
CA TYR A 147 0.15 10.89 -5.78
C TYR A 147 -0.21 9.41 -5.64
N CYS A 148 0.68 8.49 -6.04
CA CYS A 148 0.49 7.05 -5.84
C CYS A 148 0.32 6.69 -4.36
N ASN A 149 1.14 7.28 -3.48
CA ASN A 149 1.01 7.09 -2.04
C ASN A 149 -0.28 7.71 -1.48
N ALA A 150 -0.70 8.88 -1.96
CA ALA A 150 -1.96 9.51 -1.57
C ALA A 150 -3.17 8.66 -1.96
N LEU A 151 -3.18 8.11 -3.19
CA LEU A 151 -4.19 7.16 -3.64
C LEU A 151 -4.21 5.91 -2.76
N SER A 152 -3.03 5.41 -2.38
CA SER A 152 -2.91 4.24 -1.52
C SER A 152 -3.53 4.52 -0.15
N ALA A 153 -3.25 5.69 0.42
CA ALA A 153 -3.84 6.12 1.68
C ALA A 153 -5.36 6.28 1.61
N GLU A 154 -5.89 6.88 0.55
CA GLU A 154 -7.35 7.03 0.32
C GLU A 154 -8.05 5.66 0.23
N ALA A 155 -7.39 4.68 -0.40
CA ALA A 155 -7.89 3.31 -0.51
C ALA A 155 -7.61 2.43 0.73
N GLY A 156 -6.94 2.95 1.76
CA GLY A 156 -6.56 2.17 2.96
C GLY A 156 -5.50 1.10 2.72
N LEU A 157 -4.60 1.31 1.76
CA LEU A 157 -3.54 0.39 1.35
C LEU A 157 -2.16 0.86 1.80
N ALA A 158 -1.19 -0.06 1.86
CA ALA A 158 0.18 0.29 2.22
C ALA A 158 0.85 1.09 1.08
N PRO A 159 1.51 2.23 1.38
CA PRO A 159 2.19 3.01 0.36
C PRO A 159 3.34 2.22 -0.26
N ALA A 160 3.49 2.30 -1.59
CA ALA A 160 4.57 1.62 -2.29
C ALA A 160 5.93 2.35 -2.12
N TYR A 161 5.92 3.67 -1.96
CA TYR A 161 7.14 4.45 -1.88
C TYR A 161 7.39 5.01 -0.47
N GLY A 162 8.60 4.84 0.04
CA GLY A 162 9.12 5.57 1.19
C GLY A 162 9.89 6.80 0.69
N ILE A 163 9.53 8.00 1.16
CA ILE A 163 10.13 9.26 0.72
C ILE A 163 10.81 9.92 1.94
N ASN A 164 12.13 10.10 1.89
CA ASN A 164 12.91 10.80 2.91
C ASN A 164 13.81 11.84 2.25
N GLY A 165 13.31 13.09 2.19
CA GLY A 165 13.95 14.15 1.41
C GLY A 165 14.00 13.77 -0.08
N GLN A 166 15.21 13.64 -0.63
CA GLN A 166 15.44 13.22 -2.02
C GLN A 166 15.68 11.71 -2.16
N VAL A 167 15.73 10.96 -1.06
CA VAL A 167 15.92 9.51 -1.09
C VAL A 167 14.55 8.85 -1.18
N VAL A 168 14.36 8.01 -2.21
CA VAL A 168 13.14 7.24 -2.43
C VAL A 168 13.47 5.74 -2.38
N SER A 169 12.72 5.01 -1.56
CA SER A 169 12.74 3.55 -1.52
C SER A 169 11.41 3.00 -2.04
N TRP A 170 11.45 1.89 -2.77
CA TRP A 170 10.25 1.19 -3.23
C TRP A 170 10.09 -0.14 -2.47
N ASP A 171 8.96 -0.30 -1.78
CA ASP A 171 8.55 -1.56 -1.18
C ASP A 171 7.79 -2.42 -2.20
N LEU A 172 8.45 -3.48 -2.68
CA LEU A 172 7.88 -4.43 -3.64
C LEU A 172 6.77 -5.31 -3.03
N ALA A 173 6.68 -5.38 -1.69
CA ALA A 173 5.65 -6.14 -0.99
C ALA A 173 4.38 -5.30 -0.72
N ALA A 174 4.42 -3.99 -0.95
CA ALA A 174 3.26 -3.13 -0.77
C ALA A 174 2.16 -3.46 -1.78
N ASN A 175 0.92 -3.43 -1.31
CA ASN A 175 -0.28 -3.63 -2.13
C ASN A 175 -0.93 -2.31 -2.60
N GLY A 176 -0.27 -1.17 -2.35
CA GLY A 176 -0.71 0.14 -2.79
C GLY A 176 -0.41 0.41 -4.25
N TYR A 177 -0.89 1.56 -4.70
CA TYR A 177 -0.65 2.05 -6.05
C TYR A 177 0.80 2.47 -6.24
N ARG A 178 1.32 2.24 -7.44
CA ARG A 178 2.67 2.62 -7.88
C ARG A 178 2.67 2.93 -9.38
N LEU A 179 3.75 3.54 -9.85
CA LEU A 179 4.00 3.62 -11.29
C LEU A 179 4.30 2.22 -11.86
N PRO A 180 3.90 1.94 -13.12
CA PRO A 180 4.35 0.74 -13.80
C PRO A 180 5.86 0.78 -13.98
N THR A 181 6.48 -0.40 -14.00
CA THR A 181 7.85 -0.54 -14.54
C THR A 181 7.83 -0.34 -16.05
N GLU A 182 8.99 -0.12 -16.67
CA GLU A 182 9.06 0.01 -18.13
C GLU A 182 8.48 -1.22 -18.84
N ALA A 183 8.83 -2.41 -18.36
CA ALA A 183 8.29 -3.67 -18.87
C ALA A 183 6.78 -3.90 -18.63
N GLU A 184 6.18 -3.19 -17.67
CA GLU A 184 4.72 -3.24 -17.48
C GLU A 184 4.01 -2.18 -18.32
N TRP A 185 4.75 -1.24 -18.91
CA TRP A 185 4.21 -0.16 -19.73
C TRP A 185 4.23 -0.50 -21.22
N GLU A 186 5.27 -1.20 -21.70
CA GLU A 186 5.43 -1.67 -23.08
C GLU A 186 4.40 -2.74 -23.48
#